data_AF-A0A3C0NGC0-F1
#
_entry.id   AF-A0A3C0NGC0-F1
#
_cell.length_a   1.000
_cell.length_b   1.000
_cell.length_c   1.000
_cell.angle_alpha   90.00
_cell.angle_beta   90.00
_cell.angle_gamma   90.00
#
_symmetry.space_group_name_H-M   'P 1'
#
loop_
_entity.id
_entity.type
_entity.pdbx_description
1 polymer ?
#
loop_
_entity_poly.entity_id
_entity_poly.type
_entity_poly.pdbx_seq_one_letter_code
_entity_poly.pdbx_strand_id
1 'polypeptide(L)' 'MLSSLIWLPVLGAGIVGFLPKNIAATRLRPIAIAIATVILLVTLWIGSQFDLTNPGLQLQEYLPWI' A
#
# COMPACT_ATOMS: atom_id res chain seq x y z
N MET A 1 -3.25 3.34 -9.88
CA MET A 1 -2.81 4.64 -9.36
C MET A 1 -1.64 4.42 -8.43
N LEU A 2 -0.46 4.91 -8.79
CA LEU A 2 0.79 4.68 -8.07
C LEU A 2 0.73 5.26 -6.64
N SER A 3 0.04 6.39 -6.46
CA SER A 3 -0.25 7.00 -5.14
C SER A 3 -1.04 6.07 -4.23
N SER A 4 -1.91 5.20 -4.76
CA SER A 4 -2.65 4.25 -3.93
C SER A 4 -1.70 3.25 -3.25
N LEU A 5 -0.66 2.80 -3.95
CA LEU A 5 0.38 1.91 -3.41
C LEU A 5 1.33 2.61 -2.42
N ILE A 6 1.37 3.95 -2.43
CA ILE A 6 2.16 4.75 -1.49
C ILE A 6 1.34 5.05 -0.23
N TRP A 7 0.08 5.47 -0.36
CA TRP A 7 -0.75 5.84 0.78
C TRP A 7 -1.19 4.65 1.63
N LEU A 8 -1.46 3.48 1.03
CA LEU A 8 -1.83 2.27 1.77
C LEU A 8 -0.81 1.86 2.85
N PRO A 9 0.50 1.72 2.55
CA PRO A 9 1.50 1.43 3.58
C PRO A 9 1.71 2.59 4.55
N VAL A 10 1.59 3.85 4.12
CA VAL A 10 1.68 5.02 5.02
C VAL A 10 0.55 5.01 6.05
N LEU A 11 -0.69 4.79 5.61
CA LEU A 11 -1.85 4.66 6.49
C LEU A 11 -1.71 3.44 7.40
N GLY A 12 -1.26 2.31 6.86
CA GLY A 12 -0.98 1.11 7.63
C GLY A 12 0.05 1.31 8.73
N ALA A 13 1.15 1.99 8.41
CA ALA A 13 2.17 2.38 9.37
C ALA A 13 1.64 3.38 10.40
N GLY A 14 0.76 4.30 10.00
CA GLY A 14 0.03 5.18 10.92
C GLY A 14 -0.82 4.38 11.91
N ILE A 15 -1.65 3.46 11.43
CA ILE A 15 -2.51 2.62 12.27
C ILE A 15 -1.67 1.82 13.27
N VAL A 16 -0.58 1.18 12.82
CA VAL A 16 0.26 0.37 13.72
C VAL A 16 1.12 1.25 14.65
N GLY A 17 1.64 2.37 14.16
CA GLY A 17 2.58 3.23 14.86
C GLY A 17 1.93 4.17 15.89
N PHE A 18 0.66 4.55 15.69
CA PHE A 18 -0.10 5.35 16.65
C PHE A 18 -0.83 4.52 17.71
N LEU A 19 -0.77 3.19 17.64
CA LEU A 19 -1.30 2.34 18.69
C LEU A 19 -0.46 2.45 19.98
N PRO A 20 -1.09 2.38 21.17
CA PRO A 20 -0.38 2.47 22.45
C PRO A 20 0.74 1.42 22.57
N LYS A 21 1.92 1.84 23.02
CA LYS A 21 3.11 0.98 23.17
C LYS A 21 2.93 -0.20 24.15
N ASN A 22 1.87 -0.17 24.97
CA ASN A 22 1.55 -1.23 25.92
C ASN A 22 0.74 -2.39 25.28
N ILE A 23 0.43 -2.32 23.98
CA ILE A 23 -0.22 -3.43 23.28
C ILE A 23 0.82 -4.53 23.00
N ALA A 24 0.52 -5.75 23.47
CA ALA A 24 1.36 -6.90 23.21
C ALA A 24 1.54 -7.15 21.70
N ALA A 25 2.77 -7.51 21.30
CA ALA A 25 3.11 -7.79 19.91
C ALA A 25 2.19 -8.84 19.27
N THR A 26 1.67 -9.80 20.05
CA THR A 26 0.70 -10.81 19.63
C THR A 26 -0.58 -10.22 19.02
N ARG A 27 -0.99 -9.01 19.43
CA ARG A 27 -2.16 -8.32 18.89
C ARG A 27 -1.82 -7.41 17.70
N LEU A 28 -0.61 -6.86 17.66
CA LEU A 28 -0.16 -5.99 16.55
C LEU A 28 0.20 -6.76 15.29
N ARG A 29 0.82 -7.94 15.43
CA ARG A 29 1.21 -8.81 14.30
C ARG A 29 0.07 -9.13 13.33
N PRO A 30 -1.10 -9.63 13.76
CA PRO A 30 -2.18 -9.93 12.82
C PRO A 30 -2.73 -8.67 12.12
N ILE A 31 -2.71 -7.51 12.78
CA ILE A 31 -3.12 -6.24 12.16
C ILE A 31 -2.15 -5.86 11.04
N ALA A 32 -0.85 -5.92 11.31
CA ALA A 32 0.18 -5.64 10.31
C ALA A 32 0.11 -6.64 9.14
N ILE A 33 -0.13 -7.93 9.42
CA ILE A 33 -0.32 -8.95 8.39
C ILE A 33 -1.55 -8.65 7.54
N ALA A 34 -2.68 -8.28 8.15
CA ALA A 34 -3.89 -7.93 7.41
C ALA A 34 -3.66 -6.74 6.46
N ILE A 35 -2.98 -5.69 6.94
CA ILE A 35 -2.60 -4.53 6.12
C ILE A 35 -1.70 -4.96 4.95
N ALA A 36 -0.67 -5.77 5.22
CA ALA A 36 0.24 -6.26 4.19
C ALA A 36 -0.48 -7.12 3.14
N THR A 37 -1.43 -7.97 3.56
CA THR A 37 -2.27 -8.76 2.64
C THR A 37 -3.13 -7.86 1.75
N VAL A 38 -3.74 -6.80 2.30
CA VAL A 38 -4.50 -5.84 1.49
C VAL A 38 -3.60 -5.13 0.47
N ILE A 39 -2.40 -4.70 0.88
CA ILE A 39 -1.42 -4.09 -0.03
C ILE A 39 -1.06 -5.05 -1.16
N LEU A 40 -0.83 -6.33 -0.85
CA LEU A 40 -0.52 -7.35 -1.85
C LEU A 40 -1.68 -7.55 -2.83
N LEU A 41 -2.91 -7.66 -2.35
CA LEU A 41 -4.09 -7.82 -3.20
C LEU A 41 -4.28 -6.62 -4.14
N VAL A 42 -4.12 -5.40 -3.63
CA VAL A 42 -4.18 -4.18 -4.45
C VAL A 42 -3.05 -4.14 -5.48
N THR A 43 -1.85 -4.58 -5.11
CA THR A 43 -0.69 -4.66 -6.02
C THR A 43 -0.97 -5.63 -7.17
N LEU A 44 -1.48 -6.82 -6.87
CA LEU A 44 -1.85 -7.82 -7.88
C LEU A 44 -2.99 -7.31 -8.78
N TRP A 45 -3.99 -6.64 -8.21
CA TRP A 45 -5.08 -6.06 -8.97
C TRP A 45 -4.61 -4.94 -9.91
N ILE A 46 -3.72 -4.05 -9.45
CA ILE A 46 -3.12 -3.03 -10.33
C ILE A 46 -2.26 -3.68 -11.42
N GLY A 47 -1.50 -4.73 -11.06
CA GLY A 47 -0.70 -5.48 -12.01
C GLY A 47 -1.52 -6.14 -13.12
N SER A 48 -2.75 -6.56 -12.83
CA SER A 48 -3.65 -7.13 -13.86
C SER A 48 -4.20 -6.10 -14.85
N GLN A 49 -4.08 -4.81 -14.56
CA GLN A 49 -4.47 -3.72 -15.46
C GLN A 49 -3.34 -3.31 -16.42
N PHE A 50 -2.16 -3.94 -16.33
CA PHE A 50 -1.02 -3.60 -17.18
C PHE A 50 -1.24 -4.05 -18.63
N ASP A 51 -1.07 -3.13 -19.57
CA ASP A 51 -1.25 -3.39 -21.00
C ASP A 51 0.07 -3.82 -21.66
N LEU A 52 0.16 -5.08 -22.08
CA LEU A 52 1.37 -5.61 -22.74
C LEU A 52 1.60 -5.03 -24.15
N THR A 53 0.60 -4.39 -24.74
CA THR A 53 0.68 -3.81 -26.09
C THR A 53 1.15 -2.37 -26.11
N ASN A 54 1.19 -1.71 -24.95
CA ASN A 54 1.62 -0.33 -24.82
C ASN A 54 3.08 -0.26 -24.30
N PRO A 55 4.05 0.13 -25.16
CA PRO A 55 5.47 0.21 -24.78
C PRO A 55 5.80 1.45 -23.93
N GLY A 56 4.84 2.34 -23.70
CA GLY A 56 5.01 3.51 -22.85
C GLY A 56 5.10 3.17 -21.36
N LEU A 57 5.54 4.13 -20.57
CA LEU A 57 5.43 4.06 -19.11
C LEU A 57 3.96 4.12 -18.71
N GLN A 58 3.51 3.12 -17.95
CA GLN A 58 2.13 2.99 -17.48
C GLN A 58 2.03 3.32 -15.99
N LEU A 59 0.78 3.45 -15.51
CA LEU A 59 0.47 3.78 -14.11
C LEU A 59 1.06 5.13 -13.64
N GLN A 60 1.36 6.02 -14.58
CA GLN A 60 1.95 7.32 -14.27
C GLN A 60 0.97 8.24 -13.53
N GLU A 61 1.53 8.99 -12.59
CA GLU A 61 0.84 10.08 -11.92
C GLU A 61 1.80 11.25 -11.82
N TYR A 62 1.26 12.44 -12.07
CA TYR A 62 2.02 13.68 -11.98
C TYR A 62 1.42 14.56 -10.90
N LEU A 63 2.22 14.79 -9.85
CA LEU A 63 1.94 15.74 -8.79
C LEU A 63 3.09 16.77 -8.81
N PRO A 64 2.86 18.02 -9.24
CA PRO A 64 3.88 19.05 -9.20
C PRO A 64 4.25 19.31 -7.73
N TRP A 65 5.55 19.23 -7.44
CA TRP A 65 6.05 19.41 -6.07
C TRP A 65 6.38 20.87 -5.75
N ILE A 66 6.68 21.67 -6.79
CA ILE A 66 6.97 23.11 -6.73
C ILE A 66 6.18 23.78 -7.85
#